data_AF-A0A0K8R382-F1
#
_entry.id   AF-A0A0K8R382-F1
#
_cell.length_a   1.000
_cell.length_b   1.000
_cell.length_c   1.000
_cell.angle_alpha   90.00
_cell.angle_beta   90.00
_cell.angle_gamma   90.00
#
_symmetry.space_group_name_H-M   'P 1'
#
loop_
_entity.id
_entity.type
_entity.pdbx_description
1 polymer ?
#
loop_
_entity_poly.entity_id
_entity_poly.type
_entity_poly.pdbx_seq_one_letter_code
_entity_poly.pdbx_strand_id
1 'polypeptide(L)'
;MRKVRSAARALLMHARNNKLPQDRVALLLEVLKDHYGVDHLSEGHVSMAADIDTKVVNMDYVPHGERVVEHFKKNGGLVHFELRWRQHFLETMKPKFLPALWSVDHHHEVLALKYAQGRVKDSSLSEIGITQELVDSVVEKVGFTPTDNGVDSNVVED
;
A
#
# COMPACT_ATOMS: atom_id res chain seq x y z
N MET A 1 22.14 -16.86 3.81
CA MET A 1 22.43 -15.60 4.54
C MET A 1 21.47 -15.30 5.71
N ARG A 2 20.14 -15.28 5.55
CA ARG A 2 19.19 -15.03 6.67
C ARG A 2 19.33 -16.00 7.85
N LYS A 3 19.44 -17.29 7.56
CA LYS A 3 19.63 -18.35 8.57
C LYS A 3 20.95 -18.16 9.36
N VAL A 4 22.03 -17.82 8.66
CA VAL A 4 23.36 -17.53 9.24
C VAL A 4 23.30 -16.35 10.21
N ARG A 5 22.72 -15.22 9.76
CA ARG A 5 22.56 -14.03 10.59
C ARG A 5 21.71 -14.29 11.84
N SER A 6 20.61 -15.01 11.67
CA SER A 6 19.74 -15.37 12.79
C SER A 6 20.44 -16.30 13.78
N ALA A 7 21.22 -17.27 13.31
CA ALA A 7 21.95 -18.19 14.16
C ALA A 7 23.02 -17.47 14.99
N ALA A 8 23.79 -16.58 14.36
CA ALA A 8 24.80 -15.78 15.02
C ALA A 8 24.21 -14.86 16.10
N ARG A 9 23.09 -14.18 15.80
CA ARG A 9 22.39 -13.34 16.78
C ARG A 9 21.84 -14.13 17.96
N ALA A 10 21.30 -15.33 17.71
CA ALA A 10 20.84 -16.21 18.77
C ALA A 10 22.01 -16.67 19.68
N LEU A 11 23.18 -16.97 19.11
CA LEU A 11 24.39 -17.30 19.87
C LEU A 11 24.93 -16.11 20.68
N LEU A 12 24.94 -14.88 20.13
CA LEU A 12 25.32 -13.69 20.89
C LEU A 12 24.36 -13.41 22.05
N MET A 13 23.05 -13.63 21.83
CA MET A 13 22.06 -13.48 22.89
C MET A 13 22.24 -14.56 23.96
N HIS A 14 22.49 -15.80 23.55
CA HIS A 14 22.79 -16.91 24.45
C HIS A 14 23.98 -16.62 25.36
N ALA A 15 25.08 -16.10 24.81
CA ALA A 15 26.28 -15.78 25.57
C ALA A 15 26.02 -14.78 26.72
N ARG A 16 24.95 -13.97 26.61
CA ARG A 16 24.56 -12.99 27.64
C ARG A 16 23.58 -13.53 28.67
N ASN A 17 22.74 -14.50 28.31
CA ASN A 17 21.59 -14.88 29.14
C ASN A 17 21.42 -16.38 29.39
N ASN A 18 22.24 -17.21 28.75
CA ASN A 18 22.28 -18.66 28.87
C ASN A 18 20.92 -19.38 28.69
N LYS A 19 20.03 -18.82 27.86
CA LYS A 19 18.63 -19.30 27.69
C LYS A 19 18.43 -20.35 26.59
N LEU A 20 19.47 -20.75 25.86
CA LEU A 20 19.33 -21.71 24.77
C LEU A 20 19.79 -23.10 25.24
N PRO A 21 19.01 -24.17 24.96
CA PRO A 21 19.44 -25.55 25.21
C PRO A 21 20.71 -25.90 24.43
N GLN A 22 21.56 -26.76 25.00
CA GLN A 22 22.88 -27.09 24.44
C GLN A 22 22.80 -27.69 23.03
N ASP A 23 21.83 -28.57 22.79
CA ASP A 23 21.59 -29.17 21.46
C ASP A 23 21.31 -28.09 20.40
N ARG A 24 20.56 -27.05 20.79
CA ARG A 24 20.25 -25.93 19.91
C ARG A 24 21.49 -25.09 19.65
N VAL A 25 22.33 -24.86 20.65
CA VAL A 25 23.61 -24.15 20.49
C VAL A 25 24.52 -24.89 19.50
N ALA A 26 24.64 -26.21 19.62
CA ALA A 26 25.44 -27.03 18.71
C ALA A 26 24.95 -26.92 17.26
N LEU A 27 23.64 -27.00 17.02
CA LEU A 27 23.05 -26.84 15.69
C LEU A 27 23.33 -25.43 15.10
N LEU A 28 23.24 -24.39 15.91
CA LEU A 28 23.49 -23.02 15.46
C LEU A 28 24.97 -22.79 15.15
N LEU A 29 25.88 -23.40 15.91
CA LEU A 29 27.31 -23.38 15.61
C LEU A 29 27.59 -24.10 14.29
N GLU A 30 26.96 -25.24 14.03
CA GLU A 30 27.14 -25.97 12.77
C GLU A 30 26.70 -25.14 11.56
N VAL A 31 25.58 -24.42 11.67
CA VAL A 31 25.13 -23.48 10.63
C VAL A 31 26.18 -22.40 10.31
N LEU A 32 26.95 -21.95 11.30
CA LEU A 32 28.01 -20.99 11.09
C LEU A 32 29.27 -21.66 10.50
N LYS A 33 29.62 -22.87 10.95
CA LYS A 33 30.75 -23.64 10.41
C LYS A 33 30.57 -23.96 8.94
N ASP A 34 29.40 -24.47 8.56
CA ASP A 34 29.02 -24.74 7.17
C ASP A 34 29.11 -23.48 6.30
N HIS A 35 28.73 -22.32 6.86
CA HIS A 35 28.77 -21.07 6.12
C HIS A 35 30.18 -20.57 5.85
N TYR A 36 31.07 -20.68 6.84
CA TYR A 36 32.45 -20.21 6.73
C TYR A 36 33.42 -21.29 6.20
N GLY A 37 32.99 -22.55 6.12
CA GLY A 37 33.84 -23.68 5.73
C GLY A 37 34.96 -23.96 6.73
N VAL A 38 34.70 -23.75 8.03
CA VAL A 38 35.71 -23.88 9.09
C VAL A 38 35.27 -24.85 10.18
N ASP A 39 36.21 -25.65 10.68
CA ASP A 39 35.96 -26.61 11.77
C ASP A 39 35.79 -25.92 13.14
N HIS A 40 36.44 -24.75 13.31
CA HIS A 40 36.46 -23.96 14.53
C HIS A 40 36.00 -22.52 14.27
N LEU A 41 34.99 -22.09 15.03
CA LEU A 41 34.50 -20.71 14.98
C LEU A 41 35.19 -19.87 16.05
N SER A 42 35.71 -18.71 15.64
CA SER A 42 36.11 -17.64 16.56
C SER A 42 34.93 -16.71 16.87
N GLU A 43 35.03 -15.95 17.96
CA GLU A 43 34.04 -14.93 18.34
C GLU A 43 33.84 -13.88 17.23
N GLY A 44 34.90 -13.56 16.48
CA GLY A 44 34.84 -12.68 15.30
C GLY A 44 33.91 -13.21 14.20
N HIS A 45 33.88 -14.52 13.96
CA HIS A 45 32.97 -15.13 12.98
C HIS A 45 31.50 -14.96 13.39
N VAL A 46 31.20 -15.05 14.68
CA VAL A 46 29.85 -14.87 15.21
C VAL A 46 29.42 -13.41 15.07
N SER A 47 30.30 -12.45 15.40
CA SER A 47 30.00 -11.03 15.23
C SER A 47 29.78 -10.67 13.76
N MET A 48 30.68 -11.08 12.87
CA MET A 48 30.56 -10.84 11.43
C MET A 48 29.25 -11.43 10.87
N ALA A 49 28.92 -12.66 11.25
CA ALA A 49 27.69 -13.31 10.82
C ALA A 49 26.43 -12.58 11.29
N ALA A 50 26.43 -12.01 12.51
CA ALA A 50 25.30 -11.29 13.07
C ALA A 50 24.99 -9.96 12.34
N ASP A 51 26.02 -9.38 11.72
CA ASP A 51 25.98 -8.10 11.03
C ASP A 51 25.78 -8.22 9.50
N ILE A 52 25.81 -9.44 8.95
CA ILE A 52 25.50 -9.70 7.53
C ILE A 52 24.21 -8.99 7.13
N ASP A 53 24.27 -8.16 6.09
CA ASP A 53 23.05 -7.65 5.49
C ASP A 53 22.33 -8.77 4.73
N THR A 54 21.05 -8.93 5.05
CA THR A 54 20.19 -9.98 4.48
C THR A 54 18.95 -9.40 3.82
N LYS A 55 18.85 -8.07 3.81
CA LYS A 55 17.86 -7.35 3.05
C LYS A 55 18.30 -7.37 1.59
N VAL A 56 17.39 -7.77 0.73
CA VAL A 56 17.55 -7.65 -0.72
C VAL A 56 16.46 -6.68 -1.13
N VAL A 57 16.85 -5.51 -1.62
CA VAL A 57 15.89 -4.56 -2.17
C VAL A 57 15.47 -5.07 -3.53
N ASN A 58 14.19 -5.31 -3.71
CA ASN A 58 13.63 -5.58 -5.01
C ASN A 58 13.26 -4.25 -5.65
N MET A 59 14.10 -3.76 -6.59
CA MET A 59 13.85 -2.52 -7.31
C MET A 59 12.60 -2.61 -8.20
N ASP A 60 12.22 -3.83 -8.59
CA ASP A 60 11.04 -4.11 -9.42
C ASP A 60 9.79 -4.38 -8.56
N TYR A 61 9.84 -4.14 -7.24
CA TYR A 61 8.69 -4.34 -6.38
C TYR A 61 7.62 -3.29 -6.65
N VAL A 62 6.49 -3.74 -7.20
CA VAL A 62 5.27 -2.94 -7.29
C VAL A 62 4.25 -3.46 -6.27
N PRO A 63 3.82 -2.62 -5.31
CA PRO A 63 2.73 -2.96 -4.39
C PRO A 63 1.51 -3.51 -5.13
N HIS A 64 0.89 -4.55 -4.59
CA HIS A 64 -0.30 -5.13 -5.23
C HIS A 64 -1.43 -4.10 -5.36
N GLY A 65 -1.65 -3.27 -4.33
CA GLY A 65 -2.66 -2.21 -4.37
C GLY A 65 -2.44 -1.21 -5.50
N GLU A 66 -1.18 -0.88 -5.80
CA GLU A 66 -0.84 0.01 -6.92
C GLU A 66 -1.23 -0.61 -8.26
N ARG A 67 -0.91 -1.91 -8.47
CA ARG A 67 -1.35 -2.62 -9.69
C ARG A 67 -2.87 -2.67 -9.83
N VAL A 68 -3.59 -2.80 -8.72
CA VAL A 68 -5.07 -2.76 -8.73
C VAL A 68 -5.54 -1.36 -9.15
N VAL A 69 -5.00 -0.30 -8.55
CA VAL A 69 -5.36 1.08 -8.91
C VAL A 69 -5.08 1.35 -10.38
N GLU A 70 -3.90 1.00 -10.89
CA GLU A 70 -3.53 1.18 -12.30
C GLU A 70 -4.46 0.42 -13.24
N HIS A 71 -4.86 -0.81 -12.88
CA HIS A 71 -5.81 -1.58 -13.67
C HIS A 71 -7.15 -0.87 -13.76
N PHE A 72 -7.71 -0.43 -12.62
CA PHE A 72 -9.03 0.20 -12.60
C PHE A 72 -9.03 1.60 -13.20
N LYS A 73 -7.95 2.38 -13.04
CA LYS A 73 -7.78 3.66 -13.75
C LYS A 73 -7.96 3.52 -15.27
N LYS A 74 -7.58 2.37 -15.84
CA LYS A 74 -7.74 2.06 -17.28
C LYS A 74 -9.05 1.34 -17.61
N ASN A 75 -9.73 0.76 -16.61
CA ASN A 75 -10.87 -0.14 -16.78
C ASN A 75 -12.06 0.28 -15.90
N GLY A 76 -12.67 1.41 -16.22
CA GLY A 76 -13.93 1.87 -15.61
C GLY A 76 -13.79 2.71 -14.33
N GLY A 77 -12.56 2.93 -13.85
CA GLY A 77 -12.24 3.80 -12.73
C GLY A 77 -12.41 3.18 -11.35
N LEU A 78 -11.95 3.89 -10.32
CA LEU A 78 -11.98 3.44 -8.93
C LEU A 78 -13.39 3.38 -8.34
N VAL A 79 -14.31 4.25 -8.76
CA VAL A 79 -15.72 4.22 -8.37
C VAL A 79 -16.34 2.89 -8.79
N HIS A 80 -16.05 2.41 -10.00
CA HIS A 80 -16.55 1.12 -10.47
C HIS A 80 -15.98 -0.07 -9.67
N PHE A 81 -14.72 0.02 -9.20
CA PHE A 81 -14.16 -0.98 -8.29
C PHE A 81 -14.92 -1.03 -6.96
N GLU A 82 -15.10 0.14 -6.35
CA GLU A 82 -15.76 0.32 -5.06
C GLU A 82 -17.20 -0.23 -5.10
N LEU A 83 -17.94 0.09 -6.16
CA LEU A 83 -19.28 -0.45 -6.42
C LEU A 83 -19.32 -1.96 -6.42
N ARG A 84 -18.47 -2.58 -7.26
CA ARG A 84 -18.40 -4.04 -7.39
C ARG A 84 -18.04 -4.70 -6.06
N TRP A 85 -17.09 -4.11 -5.33
CA TRP A 85 -16.67 -4.63 -4.04
C TRP A 85 -17.80 -4.54 -2.98
N ARG A 86 -18.50 -3.40 -2.90
CA ARG A 86 -19.64 -3.25 -1.98
C ARG A 86 -20.78 -4.19 -2.29
N GLN A 87 -21.10 -4.37 -3.57
CA GLN A 87 -22.12 -5.30 -4.02
C GLN A 87 -21.73 -6.74 -3.64
N HIS A 88 -20.49 -7.14 -3.95
CA HIS A 88 -19.97 -8.46 -3.62
C HIS A 88 -19.96 -8.72 -2.11
N PHE A 89 -19.64 -7.72 -1.29
CA PHE A 89 -19.70 -7.82 0.17
C PHE A 89 -21.10 -8.17 0.66
N LEU A 90 -22.14 -7.51 0.14
CA LEU A 90 -23.53 -7.81 0.51
C LEU A 90 -23.94 -9.23 0.10
N GLU A 91 -23.60 -9.64 -1.11
CA GLU A 91 -23.98 -10.93 -1.67
C GLU A 91 -23.28 -12.10 -0.96
N THR A 92 -21.99 -11.94 -0.68
CA THR A 92 -21.13 -13.02 -0.18
C THR A 92 -21.17 -13.11 1.33
N MET A 93 -21.08 -11.97 2.02
CA MET A 93 -20.96 -11.95 3.48
C MET A 93 -22.32 -11.93 4.18
N LYS A 94 -23.40 -11.49 3.48
CA LYS A 94 -24.76 -11.39 4.01
C LYS A 94 -24.79 -10.84 5.45
N PRO A 95 -24.19 -9.66 5.68
CA PRO A 95 -24.00 -9.13 7.03
C PRO A 95 -25.35 -8.89 7.72
N LYS A 96 -25.46 -9.30 8.99
CA LYS A 96 -26.70 -9.15 9.78
C LYS A 96 -26.92 -7.72 10.30
N PHE A 97 -25.84 -6.96 10.45
CA PHE A 97 -25.87 -5.60 10.97
C PHE A 97 -25.03 -4.71 10.05
N LEU A 98 -25.69 -3.74 9.42
CA LEU A 98 -25.08 -2.75 8.54
C LEU A 98 -25.35 -1.35 9.11
N PRO A 99 -24.39 -0.41 8.98
CA PRO A 99 -24.64 1.00 9.27
C PRO A 99 -25.81 1.54 8.42
N ALA A 100 -26.63 2.41 9.00
CA ALA A 100 -27.83 2.95 8.33
C ALA A 100 -27.54 3.71 7.03
N LEU A 101 -26.34 4.30 6.89
CA LEU A 101 -25.92 5.05 5.71
C LEU A 101 -25.11 4.20 4.71
N TRP A 102 -25.04 2.87 4.91
CA TRP A 102 -24.37 1.99 3.97
C TRP A 102 -25.15 1.93 2.66
N SER A 103 -24.48 2.25 1.56
CA SER A 103 -25.05 2.20 0.21
C SER A 103 -24.00 1.64 -0.74
N VAL A 104 -24.45 0.94 -1.78
CA VAL A 104 -23.57 0.44 -2.85
C VAL A 104 -23.04 1.64 -3.64
N ASP A 105 -23.93 2.55 -4.03
CA ASP A 105 -23.64 3.80 -4.76
C ASP A 105 -23.19 4.97 -3.87
N HIS A 106 -22.59 4.67 -2.71
CA HIS A 106 -22.25 5.71 -1.74
C HIS A 106 -21.26 6.73 -2.32
N HIS A 107 -21.52 8.02 -2.05
CA HIS A 107 -20.59 9.13 -2.27
C HIS A 107 -20.28 9.56 -3.73
N HIS A 108 -20.93 8.99 -4.75
CA HIS A 108 -20.65 9.39 -6.15
C HIS A 108 -21.01 10.85 -6.44
N GLU A 109 -22.19 11.32 -6.01
CA GLU A 109 -22.60 12.73 -6.19
C GLU A 109 -21.63 13.69 -5.48
N VAL A 110 -21.14 13.30 -4.29
CA VAL A 110 -20.19 14.11 -3.52
C VAL A 110 -18.84 14.19 -4.21
N LEU A 111 -18.38 13.09 -4.82
CA LEU A 111 -17.16 13.07 -5.62
C LEU A 111 -17.29 13.93 -6.88
N ALA A 112 -18.43 13.86 -7.58
CA ALA A 112 -18.73 14.70 -8.74
C ALA A 112 -18.71 16.20 -8.38
N LEU A 113 -19.31 16.56 -7.24
CA LEU A 113 -19.27 17.94 -6.73
C LEU A 113 -17.85 18.40 -6.37
N LYS A 114 -17.05 17.55 -5.71
CA LYS A 114 -15.64 17.84 -5.40
C LYS A 114 -14.81 18.05 -6.66
N TYR A 115 -15.06 17.25 -7.70
CA TYR A 115 -14.43 17.42 -9.00
C TYR A 115 -14.80 18.76 -9.64
N ALA A 116 -16.10 19.10 -9.69
CA ALA A 116 -16.57 20.39 -10.21
C ALA A 116 -15.99 21.60 -9.46
N GLN A 117 -15.71 21.46 -8.17
CA GLN A 117 -15.10 22.50 -7.33
C GLN A 117 -13.57 22.60 -7.50
N GLY A 118 -12.96 21.83 -8.41
CA GLY A 118 -11.51 21.79 -8.59
C GLY A 118 -10.74 21.23 -7.39
N ARG A 119 -11.40 20.51 -6.49
CA ARG A 119 -10.77 19.92 -5.29
C ARG A 119 -10.11 18.58 -5.57
N VAL A 120 -10.36 18.00 -6.74
CA VAL A 120 -9.69 16.79 -7.23
C VAL A 120 -8.54 17.22 -8.12
N LYS A 121 -7.31 17.09 -7.61
CA LYS A 121 -6.08 17.38 -8.35
C LYS A 121 -5.53 16.08 -8.94
N ASP A 122 -4.95 16.17 -10.13
CA ASP A 122 -4.15 15.10 -10.74
C ASP A 122 -4.89 13.77 -11.00
N SER A 123 -6.20 13.82 -11.27
CA SER A 123 -6.97 12.64 -11.69
C SER A 123 -8.07 13.03 -12.67
N SER A 124 -8.15 12.31 -13.79
CA SER A 124 -9.19 12.53 -14.79
C SER A 124 -10.52 11.88 -14.38
N LEU A 125 -11.63 12.34 -14.97
CA LEU A 125 -12.95 11.73 -14.77
C LEU A 125 -12.98 10.23 -15.08
N SER A 126 -12.28 9.81 -16.13
CA SER A 126 -12.19 8.40 -16.53
C SER A 126 -11.42 7.54 -15.52
N GLU A 127 -10.37 8.08 -14.91
CA GLU A 127 -9.61 7.39 -13.86
C GLU A 127 -10.41 7.24 -12.56
N ILE A 128 -11.21 8.24 -12.22
CA ILE A 128 -12.11 8.18 -11.06
C ILE A 128 -13.26 7.22 -11.34
N GLY A 129 -13.75 7.18 -12.59
CA GLY A 129 -14.92 6.39 -12.98
C GLY A 129 -16.23 7.16 -12.83
N ILE A 130 -16.18 8.48 -13.04
CA ILE A 130 -17.35 9.38 -13.02
C ILE A 130 -17.57 9.92 -14.44
N THR A 131 -18.82 10.01 -14.87
CA THR A 131 -19.18 10.60 -16.16
C THR A 131 -19.34 12.11 -16.04
N GLN A 132 -19.06 12.84 -17.12
CA GLN A 132 -19.30 14.28 -17.18
C GLN A 132 -20.80 14.59 -16.97
N GLU A 133 -21.69 13.76 -17.51
CA GLU A 133 -23.15 13.86 -17.31
C GLU A 133 -23.55 13.85 -15.83
N LEU A 134 -22.90 13.00 -15.01
CA LEU A 134 -23.16 12.97 -13.57
C LEU A 134 -22.68 14.24 -12.88
N VAL A 135 -21.55 14.80 -13.32
CA VAL A 135 -21.04 16.08 -12.82
C VAL A 135 -22.02 17.20 -13.15
N ASP A 136 -22.47 17.29 -14.40
CA ASP A 136 -23.38 18.34 -14.86
C ASP A 136 -24.72 18.28 -14.11
N SER A 137 -25.28 17.08 -13.96
CA SER A 137 -26.51 16.86 -13.19
C SER A 137 -26.38 17.27 -11.72
N VAL A 138 -25.25 16.96 -11.08
CA VAL A 138 -25.01 17.33 -9.68
C VAL A 138 -24.81 18.84 -9.53
N VAL A 139 -24.11 19.47 -10.47
CA VAL A 139 -23.89 20.92 -10.49
C VAL A 139 -25.23 21.66 -10.64
N GLU A 140 -26.10 21.20 -11.54
CA GLU A 140 -27.46 21.72 -11.71
C GLU A 140 -28.30 21.55 -10.44
N LYS A 141 -28.30 20.34 -9.85
CA LYS A 141 -29.05 20.01 -8.63
C LYS A 141 -28.63 20.85 -7.43
N VAL A 142 -27.35 21.19 -7.31
CA VAL A 142 -26.79 21.98 -6.21
C VAL A 142 -26.84 23.49 -6.50
N GLY A 143 -27.17 23.90 -7.73
CA GLY A 143 -27.14 25.30 -8.14
C GLY A 143 -25.74 25.92 -8.08
N PHE A 144 -24.69 25.10 -8.25
CA PHE A 144 -23.32 25.57 -8.23
C PHE A 144 -22.98 26.17 -9.60
N THR A 145 -22.57 27.43 -9.66
CA THR A 145 -21.94 28.00 -10.86
C THR A 145 -20.43 27.91 -10.68
N PRO A 146 -19.69 27.17 -11.53
CA PRO A 146 -18.24 27.24 -11.52
C PRO A 146 -17.86 28.70 -11.84
N THR A 147 -17.32 29.43 -10.86
CA THR A 147 -16.80 30.77 -11.11
C THR A 147 -15.68 30.64 -12.15
N ASP A 148 -15.90 31.29 -13.29
CA ASP A 148 -14.95 31.49 -14.37
C ASP A 148 -13.65 32.09 -13.79
N ASN A 149 -12.64 31.26 -13.62
CA ASN A 149 -11.30 31.68 -13.25
C ASN A 149 -10.34 31.02 -14.22
N GLY A 150 -10.21 31.65 -15.38
CA GLY A 150 -9.32 31.19 -16.45
C GLY A 150 -9.08 32.20 -17.57
N VAL A 151 -9.29 33.51 -17.37
CA VAL A 151 -8.72 34.54 -18.24
C VAL A 151 -8.11 35.62 -17.34
N ASP A 152 -6.80 35.51 -17.10
CA ASP A 152 -6.01 36.65 -16.66
C ASP A 152 -6.05 37.71 -17.77
N SER A 153 -6.99 38.65 -17.66
CA SER A 153 -6.93 39.92 -18.36
C SER A 153 -5.83 40.77 -17.73
N ASN A 154 -4.57 40.48 -18.05
CA ASN A 154 -3.52 41.48 -17.93
C ASN A 154 -3.71 42.50 -19.06
N VAL A 155 -4.55 43.50 -18.76
CA VAL A 155 -4.53 44.79 -19.44
C VAL A 155 -3.20 45.45 -19.08
N VAL A 156 -2.29 45.55 -20.04
CA VAL A 156 -1.17 46.50 -20.00
C VAL A 156 -1.50 47.58 -21.03
N GLU A 157 -2.11 48.66 -20.55
CA GLU A 157 -2.10 49.98 -21.19
C GLU A 157 -1.33 50.92 -20.25
N ASP A 158 -0.07 51.19 -20.60
CA ASP A 158 0.60 52.49 -20.73
C ASP A 158 2.14 52.33 -20.71
#